data_AF-A0A5N8Y0A9-F1
#
_entry.id   AF-A0A5N8Y0A9-F1
#
_cell.length_a   1.000
_cell.length_b   1.000
_cell.length_c   1.000
_cell.angle_alpha   90.00
_cell.angle_beta   90.00
_cell.angle_gamma   90.00
#
_symmetry.space_group_name_H-M   'P 1'
#
loop_
_entity.id
_entity.type
_entity.pdbx_description
1 polymer ?
#
loop_
_entity_poly.entity_id
_entity_poly.type
_entity_poly.pdbx_seq_one_letter_code
_entity_poly.pdbx_strand_id
1 'polypeptide(L)'
;PAPLRLLPEFDNLLLSHADRSRVVPPELKGRSWQGNQAYPTFLVDGFLAGVWRPEGDTLTVEPFGTLGKRQREELLREAERMLTVLHGGSPSSYDIRFGTVVNRPS
;
A
#
# COMPACT_ATOMS: atom_id res chain seq x y z
N PRO A 1 17.39 -6.19 5.18
CA PRO A 1 16.30 -5.27 4.78
C PRO A 1 15.30 -6.00 3.87
N ALA A 2 14.02 -6.00 4.23
CA ALA A 2 12.98 -6.61 3.40
C ALA A 2 12.58 -5.62 2.28
N PRO A 3 12.42 -6.07 1.03
CA PRO A 3 11.99 -5.19 -0.06
C PRO A 3 10.61 -4.57 0.23
N LEU A 4 10.37 -3.37 -0.30
CA LEU A 4 9.04 -2.76 -0.27
C LEU A 4 8.01 -3.65 -0.98
N ARG A 5 6.83 -3.80 -0.37
CA ARG A 5 5.72 -4.60 -0.92
C ARG A 5 4.39 -3.85 -0.86
N LEU A 6 3.66 -3.83 -1.97
CA LEU A 6 2.24 -3.45 -2.01
C LEU A 6 1.42 -4.71 -1.77
N LEU A 7 0.58 -4.67 -0.75
CA LEU A 7 -0.31 -5.76 -0.38
C LEU A 7 -1.73 -5.37 -0.76
N PRO A 8 -2.41 -6.12 -1.66
CA PRO A 8 -3.82 -5.91 -1.96
C PRO A 8 -4.67 -6.13 -0.71
N GLU A 9 -5.94 -5.72 -0.76
CA GLU A 9 -6.87 -5.86 0.35
C GLU A 9 -6.90 -7.33 0.80
N PHE A 10 -6.30 -7.61 1.95
CA PHE A 10 -6.18 -8.94 2.53
C PHE A 10 -5.53 -10.01 1.63
N ASP A 11 -4.28 -9.79 1.20
CA ASP A 11 -3.42 -10.96 0.94
C ASP A 11 -3.23 -11.71 2.28
N ASN A 12 -3.30 -13.04 2.26
CA ASN A 12 -3.57 -13.96 3.38
C ASN A 12 -2.63 -13.88 4.62
N LEU A 13 -1.66 -12.97 4.63
CA LEU A 13 -0.72 -12.69 5.71
C LEU A 13 -1.33 -12.00 6.94
N LEU A 14 -2.45 -11.29 6.80
CA LEU A 14 -3.09 -10.59 7.94
C LEU A 14 -4.26 -11.37 8.57
N LEU A 15 -4.86 -12.34 7.84
CA LEU A 15 -5.96 -13.18 8.31
C LEU A 15 -5.48 -14.50 8.94
N SER A 16 -4.41 -15.12 8.43
CA SER A 16 -3.81 -16.32 9.04
C SER A 16 -2.80 -15.95 10.13
N HIS A 17 -3.28 -15.90 11.38
CA HIS A 17 -2.55 -16.16 12.61
C HIS A 17 -1.29 -15.33 12.98
N ALA A 18 -1.41 -14.73 14.17
CA ALA A 18 -0.40 -14.64 15.24
C ALA A 18 0.56 -13.44 15.33
N ASP A 19 0.88 -12.67 14.28
CA ASP A 19 1.93 -11.63 14.41
C ASP A 19 1.62 -10.28 13.75
N ARG A 20 0.36 -9.86 13.76
CA ARG A 20 -0.06 -8.51 13.29
C ARG A 20 0.72 -7.38 13.98
N SER A 21 1.19 -7.58 15.20
CA SER A 21 2.04 -6.64 15.95
C SER A 21 3.48 -6.53 15.45
N ARG A 22 4.00 -7.51 14.71
CA ARG A 22 5.36 -7.43 14.14
C ARG A 22 5.45 -6.55 12.91
N VAL A 23 4.34 -6.45 12.17
CA VAL A 23 4.29 -5.70 10.92
C VAL A 23 3.55 -4.37 11.08
N VAL A 24 2.65 -4.22 12.05
CA VAL A 24 1.98 -2.96 12.34
C VAL A 24 2.60 -2.33 13.59
N PRO A 25 3.36 -1.23 13.45
CA PRO A 25 3.82 -0.47 14.61
C PRO A 25 2.64 -0.06 15.51
N PRO A 26 2.78 -0.11 16.85
CA PRO A 26 1.71 0.25 17.78
C PRO A 26 1.06 1.61 17.48
N GLU A 27 1.86 2.59 17.06
CA GLU A 27 1.45 3.94 16.70
C GLU A 27 0.58 4.03 15.43
N LEU A 28 0.61 3.00 14.57
CA LEU A 28 -0.17 2.93 13.32
C LEU A 28 -1.38 1.99 13.44
N LYS A 29 -1.64 1.45 14.63
CA LYS A 29 -2.76 0.56 14.87
C LYS A 29 -4.09 1.27 14.54
N GLY A 30 -4.88 0.66 13.64
CA GLY A 30 -6.17 1.19 13.20
C GLY A 30 -6.11 2.17 12.02
N ARG A 31 -4.93 2.60 11.58
CA ARG A 31 -4.78 3.56 10.45
C ARG A 31 -5.08 2.95 9.08
N SER A 32 -5.07 1.63 8.95
CA SER A 32 -5.40 0.92 7.71
C SER A 32 -6.90 0.57 7.57
N TRP A 33 -7.76 1.15 8.42
CA TRP A 33 -9.20 0.87 8.45
C TRP A 33 -10.00 2.17 8.54
N GLN A 34 -11.12 2.25 7.83
CA GLN A 34 -12.14 3.28 8.03
C GLN A 34 -13.49 2.58 8.23
N GLY A 35 -14.00 2.62 9.46
CA GLY A 35 -15.18 1.82 9.83
C GLY A 35 -14.92 0.33 9.65
N ASN A 36 -15.74 -0.34 8.84
CA ASN A 36 -15.60 -1.77 8.50
C ASN A 36 -14.81 -2.03 7.21
N GLN A 37 -14.29 -0.98 6.56
CA GLN A 37 -13.51 -1.10 5.34
C GLN A 37 -12.02 -1.13 5.67
N ALA A 38 -11.30 -2.10 5.12
CA ALA A 38 -9.84 -2.12 5.18
C ALA A 38 -9.28 -1.52 3.89
N TYR A 39 -8.15 -0.83 4.01
CA TYR A 39 -7.42 -0.36 2.84
C TYR A 39 -6.31 -1.34 2.46
N PRO A 40 -6.00 -1.49 1.16
CA PRO A 40 -4.73 -2.04 0.72
C PRO A 40 -3.56 -1.29 1.38
N THR A 41 -2.51 -2.02 1.76
CA THR A 41 -1.38 -1.46 2.53
C THR A 41 -0.06 -1.65 1.79
N PHE A 42 0.95 -0.86 2.17
CA PHE A 42 2.33 -1.16 1.75
C PHE A 42 3.28 -1.20 2.93
N LEU A 43 4.30 -2.05 2.78
CA LEU A 43 5.34 -2.27 3.78
C LEU A 43 6.66 -1.67 3.33
N VAL A 44 7.38 -1.03 4.24
CA VAL A 44 8.78 -0.62 4.07
C VAL A 44 9.61 -1.36 5.11
N ASP A 45 10.66 -2.05 4.68
CA ASP A 45 11.50 -2.89 5.55
C ASP A 45 10.70 -3.91 6.39
N GLY A 46 9.53 -4.33 5.89
CA GLY A 46 8.64 -5.29 6.56
C GLY A 46 7.61 -4.66 7.52
N PHE A 47 7.58 -3.33 7.66
CA PHE A 47 6.65 -2.62 8.53
C PHE A 47 5.64 -1.81 7.74
N LEU A 48 4.41 -1.72 8.25
CA LEU A 48 3.34 -0.91 7.70
C LEU A 48 3.78 0.54 7.59
N ALA A 49 3.81 1.05 6.35
CA ALA A 49 4.28 2.39 6.05
C ALA A 49 3.22 3.27 5.40
N GLY A 50 2.07 2.72 5.03
CA GLY A 50 0.95 3.48 4.47
C GLY A 50 -0.11 2.60 3.83
N VAL A 51 -1.04 3.28 3.17
CA VAL A 51 -2.15 2.67 2.42
C VAL A 51 -2.12 3.10 0.97
N TRP A 52 -2.84 2.40 0.13
CA TRP A 52 -2.98 2.74 -1.28
C TRP A 52 -4.35 2.36 -1.82
N ARG A 53 -4.72 2.97 -2.95
CA ARG A 53 -5.98 2.71 -3.65
C ARG A 53 -5.78 2.76 -5.17
N PRO A 54 -6.15 1.70 -5.90
CA PRO A 54 -6.24 1.76 -7.36
C PRO A 54 -7.57 2.41 -7.79
N GLU A 55 -7.52 3.23 -8.82
CA GLU A 55 -8.65 3.89 -9.48
C GLU A 55 -8.39 3.90 -10.99
N GLY A 56 -8.93 2.92 -11.71
CA GLY A 56 -8.58 2.72 -13.13
C GLY A 56 -7.08 2.46 -13.29
N ASP A 57 -6.43 3.22 -14.17
CA ASP A 57 -4.99 3.19 -14.45
C ASP A 57 -4.14 3.98 -13.42
N THR A 58 -4.79 4.59 -12.42
CA THR A 58 -4.14 5.40 -11.40
C THR A 58 -4.00 4.63 -10.09
N LEU A 59 -2.83 4.70 -9.45
CA LEU A 59 -2.61 4.19 -8.09
C LEU A 59 -2.24 5.35 -7.16
N THR A 60 -3.10 5.63 -6.19
CA THR A 60 -2.83 6.65 -5.16
C THR A 60 -2.23 5.99 -3.92
N VAL A 61 -1.11 6.52 -3.43
CA VAL A 61 -0.43 6.07 -2.21
C VAL A 61 -0.48 7.16 -1.13
N GLU A 62 -0.81 6.77 0.09
CA GLU A 62 -0.75 7.61 1.29
C GLU A 62 0.26 7.03 2.28
N PRO A 63 1.48 7.59 2.36
CA PRO A 63 2.44 7.24 3.39
C PRO A 63 2.01 7.76 4.76
N PHE A 64 2.19 6.95 5.81
CA PHE A 64 1.98 7.36 7.21
C PHE A 64 3.18 8.11 7.82
N GLY A 65 4.29 8.18 7.10
CA GLY A 65 5.49 8.91 7.48
C GLY A 65 6.27 9.41 6.26
N THR A 66 7.41 10.05 6.50
CA THR A 66 8.26 10.55 5.42
C THR A 66 9.04 9.40 4.78
N LEU A 67 8.88 9.22 3.46
CA LEU A 67 9.68 8.28 2.69
C LEU A 67 10.93 8.96 2.12
N GLY A 68 12.09 8.34 2.33
CA GLY A 68 13.34 8.73 1.69
C GLY A 68 13.33 8.46 0.18
N LYS A 69 14.30 9.03 -0.55
CA LYS A 69 14.38 8.91 -2.01
C LYS A 69 14.35 7.46 -2.50
N ARG A 70 15.17 6.59 -1.89
CA ARG A 70 15.24 5.17 -2.24
C ARG A 70 13.91 4.44 -2.03
N GLN A 71 13.24 4.69 -0.91
CA GLN A 71 11.96 4.06 -0.59
C GLN A 71 10.87 4.52 -1.58
N ARG A 72 10.88 5.79 -1.98
CA ARG A 72 9.97 6.30 -3.03
C ARG A 72 10.21 5.60 -4.36
N GLU A 73 11.46 5.45 -4.79
CA GLU A 73 11.80 4.75 -6.03
C GLU A 73 11.39 3.27 -5.99
N GLU A 74 11.58 2.60 -4.85
CA GLU A 74 11.12 1.22 -4.65
C GLU A 74 9.58 1.13 -4.68
N LEU A 75 8.88 2.11 -4.11
CA LEU A 75 7.42 2.19 -4.12
C LEU A 75 6.86 2.36 -5.52
N LEU A 76 7.45 3.25 -6.32
CA LEU A 76 7.04 3.47 -7.71
C LEU A 76 7.18 2.18 -8.53
N ARG A 77 8.32 1.49 -8.43
CA ARG A 77 8.53 0.21 -9.13
C ARG A 77 7.55 -0.88 -8.70
N GLU A 78 7.22 -0.96 -7.41
CA GLU A 78 6.22 -1.92 -6.94
C GLU A 78 4.81 -1.53 -7.38
N ALA A 79 4.48 -0.24 -7.40
CA ALA A 79 3.18 0.26 -7.88
C ALA A 79 2.95 -0.03 -9.36
N GLU A 80 3.97 0.14 -10.20
CA GLU A 80 3.92 -0.27 -11.61
C GLU A 80 3.65 -1.77 -11.76
N ARG A 81 4.35 -2.60 -10.98
CA ARG A 81 4.12 -4.06 -10.98
C ARG A 81 2.71 -4.40 -10.52
N MET A 82 2.23 -3.74 -9.46
CA MET A 82 0.89 -3.97 -8.93
C MET A 82 -0.18 -3.60 -9.97
N LEU A 83 -0.06 -2.44 -10.60
CA LEU A 83 -0.96 -2.03 -11.68
C LEU A 83 -0.90 -3.00 -12.88
N THR A 84 0.27 -3.54 -13.22
CA THR A 84 0.43 -4.59 -14.25
C THR A 84 -0.36 -5.84 -13.91
N VAL A 85 -0.29 -6.29 -12.66
CA VAL A 85 -1.04 -7.45 -12.18
C VAL A 85 -2.54 -7.17 -12.19
N LEU A 86 -2.98 -6.03 -11.67
CA LEU A 86 -4.41 -5.68 -11.59
C LEU A 86 -5.08 -5.54 -12.96
N HIS A 87 -4.34 -5.11 -13.99
CA HIS A 87 -4.86 -4.93 -15.35
C HIS A 87 -4.62 -6.13 -16.27
N GLY A 88 -3.97 -7.19 -15.78
CA GLY A 88 -3.67 -8.38 -16.59
C GLY A 88 -2.67 -8.15 -17.72
N GLY A 89 -1.80 -7.13 -17.62
CA GLY A 89 -0.85 -6.74 -18.66
C GLY A 89 -0.38 -5.29 -18.52
N SER A 90 0.47 -4.83 -19.45
CA SER A 90 0.94 -3.44 -19.51
C SER A 90 0.02 -2.58 -20.41
N PRO A 91 -0.83 -1.71 -19.86
CA PRO A 91 -1.52 -0.67 -20.60
C PRO A 91 -0.52 0.40 -21.04
N SER A 92 -1.01 1.27 -21.92
CA SER A 92 -0.21 2.32 -22.55
C SER A 92 0.33 3.39 -21.59
N SER A 93 -0.29 3.57 -20.42
CA SER A 93 0.21 4.44 -19.36
C SER A 93 -0.36 4.07 -18.00
N TYR A 94 0.43 4.30 -16.95
CA TYR A 94 0.01 4.28 -15.56
C TYR A 94 0.30 5.62 -14.92
N ASP A 95 -0.55 6.03 -13.97
CA ASP A 95 -0.30 7.18 -13.13
C ASP A 95 -0.16 6.76 -11.67
N ILE A 96 0.90 7.23 -10.99
CA ILE A 96 1.15 6.91 -9.58
C ILE A 96 1.24 8.21 -8.82
N ARG A 97 0.30 8.41 -7.89
CA ARG A 97 0.13 9.67 -7.16
C ARG A 97 0.37 9.49 -5.67
N PHE A 98 1.10 10.43 -5.08
CA PHE A 98 1.16 10.56 -3.63
C PHE A 98 0.05 11.50 -3.17
N GLY A 99 -0.83 11.03 -2.28
CA GLY A 99 -1.97 11.81 -1.83
C GLY A 99 -2.80 11.10 -0.77
N THR A 100 -3.88 11.74 -0.34
CA THR A 100 -4.78 11.20 0.67
C THR A 100 -5.66 10.10 0.08
N VAL A 101 -5.63 8.93 0.71
CA VAL A 101 -6.47 7.76 0.46
C VAL A 101 -7.56 7.66 1.51
N VAL A 102 -7.21 7.83 2.79
CA VAL A 102 -8.13 7.80 3.92
C VAL A 102 -8.90 9.13 3.95
N ASN A 103 -10.24 9.10 3.86
CA ASN A 103 -11.16 10.26 3.75
C ASN A 103 -11.51 10.76 2.34
N ARG A 104 -11.20 10.03 1.27
CA ARG A 104 -11.74 10.39 -0.05
C ARG A 104 -13.21 9.94 -0.13
N PRO A 105 -14.19 10.85 -0.33
CA PRO A 105 -15.58 10.43 -0.53
C PRO A 105 -15.67 9.59 -1.81
N SER A 106 -16.37 8.46 -1.70
CA SER A 106 -16.66 7.52 -2.79
C SER A 106 -17.41 8.17 -3.94
#